data_AF-G2XK37-F1
#
_entry.id   AF-G2XK37-F1
#
_cell.length_a   1.000
_cell.length_b   1.000
_cell.length_c   1.000
_cell.angle_alpha   90.00
_cell.angle_beta   90.00
_cell.angle_gamma   90.00
#
_symmetry.space_group_name_H-M   'P 1'
#
loop_
_entity.id
_entity.type
_entity.pdbx_description
1 polymer ?
#
loop_
_entity_poly.entity_id
_entity_poly.type
_entity_poly.pdbx_seq_one_letter_code
_entity_poly.pdbx_strand_id
1 'polypeptide(L)'
;MQHNNGSDTQQDIADNTYLLATKDWNGLNNGVFLVRINRWSIDLFSAILALRHYWPDADLPFTEQSAMELLLHEAPFNENVIWVPHWWFNAYGRGKDKEDF
;
A
#
# COMPACT_ATOMS: atom_id res chain seq x y z
N MET A 1 2.90 29.21 -38.98
CA MET A 1 2.08 28.74 -37.85
C MET A 1 2.25 27.24 -37.77
N GLN A 2 3.15 26.76 -36.92
CA GLN A 2 3.29 25.33 -36.61
C GLN A 2 2.60 25.09 -35.28
N HIS A 3 1.58 24.24 -35.28
CA HIS A 3 0.88 23.80 -34.08
C HIS A 3 1.72 22.66 -33.49
N ASN A 4 2.42 22.93 -32.39
CA ASN A 4 3.10 21.89 -31.63
C ASN A 4 2.05 21.15 -30.79
N ASN A 5 1.61 19.99 -31.25
CA ASN A 5 0.84 19.05 -30.43
C ASN A 5 1.81 18.30 -29.50
N GLY A 6 2.26 18.98 -28.45
CA GLY A 6 2.95 18.33 -27.33
C GLY A 6 1.91 17.76 -26.37
N SER A 7 1.35 16.60 -26.69
CA SER A 7 0.63 15.76 -25.74
C SER A 7 1.42 14.49 -25.48
N ASP A 8 2.65 14.65 -25.01
CA ASP A 8 3.28 13.61 -24.19
C ASP A 8 2.58 13.66 -22.84
N THR A 9 1.40 13.04 -22.78
CA THR A 9 0.64 12.87 -21.53
C THR A 9 1.48 11.98 -20.64
N GLN A 10 2.38 12.57 -19.85
CA GLN A 10 2.87 11.90 -18.65
C GLN A 10 1.62 11.57 -17.86
N GLN A 11 1.29 10.28 -17.82
CA GLN A 11 0.15 9.76 -17.07
C GLN A 11 0.29 10.29 -15.64
N ASP A 12 -0.74 10.97 -15.14
CA ASP A 12 -0.68 11.54 -13.80
C ASP A 12 -0.42 10.39 -12.82
N ILE A 13 0.58 10.54 -11.96
CA ILE A 13 0.89 9.56 -10.91
C ILE A 13 -0.36 9.24 -10.07
N ALA A 14 -1.28 10.20 -9.93
CA ALA A 14 -2.55 10.03 -9.24
C ALA A 14 -3.48 9.02 -9.94
N ASP A 15 -3.42 8.90 -11.27
CA ASP A 15 -4.26 7.99 -12.07
C ASP A 15 -3.83 6.53 -11.89
N ASN A 16 -2.56 6.28 -11.60
CA ASN A 16 -2.02 4.94 -11.38
C ASN A 16 -1.76 4.62 -9.89
N THR A 17 -2.11 5.53 -8.97
CA THR A 17 -2.00 5.30 -7.52
C THR A 17 -3.30 4.73 -6.97
N TYR A 18 -3.25 3.49 -6.48
CA TYR A 18 -4.40 2.78 -5.91
C TYR A 18 -4.26 2.52 -4.42
N LEU A 19 -3.03 2.50 -3.89
CA LEU A 19 -2.77 2.38 -2.46
C LEU A 19 -1.75 3.43 -2.02
N LEU A 20 -2.07 4.12 -0.93
CA LEU A 20 -1.11 4.92 -0.19
C LEU A 20 -0.84 4.21 1.14
N ALA A 21 0.39 3.75 1.32
CA ALA A 21 0.82 2.99 2.49
C ALA A 21 2.00 3.68 3.19
N THR A 22 2.13 3.46 4.49
CA THR A 22 3.28 3.94 5.26
C THR A 22 4.26 2.82 5.50
N LYS A 23 5.54 3.18 5.48
CA LYS A 23 6.64 2.30 5.86
C LYS A 23 7.37 2.91 7.06
N ASP A 24 7.65 2.10 8.07
CA ASP A 24 8.52 2.46 9.18
C ASP A 24 9.76 1.55 9.21
N TRP A 25 10.57 1.64 10.27
CA TRP A 25 11.78 0.83 10.41
C TRP A 25 11.49 -0.67 10.57
N ASN A 26 10.24 -1.05 10.88
CA ASN A 26 9.80 -2.43 11.04
C ASN A 26 9.05 -2.98 9.80
N GLY A 27 8.91 -2.21 8.72
CA GLY A 27 8.22 -2.65 7.50
C GLY A 27 6.91 -1.90 7.24
N LEU A 28 5.96 -2.56 6.58
CA LEU A 28 4.59 -2.05 6.38
C LEU A 28 3.90 -1.84 7.72
N ASN A 29 3.35 -0.64 7.95
CA ASN A 29 2.40 -0.38 9.03
C ASN A 29 1.00 -0.19 8.45
N ASN A 30 0.17 -1.24 8.50
CA ASN A 30 -1.16 -1.22 7.89
C ASN A 30 -2.29 -0.82 8.85
N GLY A 31 -1.97 -0.24 10.03
CA GLY A 31 -2.99 0.25 10.95
C GLY A 31 -3.89 1.33 10.35
N VAL A 32 -3.31 2.19 9.49
CA VAL A 32 -4.05 3.17 8.69
C VAL A 32 -3.43 3.23 7.30
N PHE A 33 -4.23 3.09 6.26
CA PHE A 33 -3.85 3.25 4.86
C PHE A 33 -5.02 3.83 4.04
N LEU A 34 -4.72 4.38 2.88
CA LEU A 34 -5.73 4.90 1.95
C LEU A 34 -5.75 4.03 0.70
N VAL A 35 -6.94 3.59 0.30
CA VAL A 35 -7.14 2.73 -0.87
C VAL A 35 -8.19 3.34 -1.80
N ARG A 36 -7.87 3.38 -3.09
CA ARG A 36 -8.82 3.73 -4.14
C ARG A 36 -9.72 2.53 -4.40
N ILE A 37 -11.03 2.73 -4.39
CA ILE A 37 -12.00 1.68 -4.72
C ILE A 37 -11.93 1.39 -6.22
N ASN A 38 -11.36 0.26 -6.58
CA ASN A 38 -11.30 -0.23 -7.95
C ASN A 38 -11.08 -1.75 -7.98
N ARG A 39 -10.98 -2.33 -9.18
CA ARG A 39 -10.75 -3.76 -9.34
C ARG A 39 -9.45 -4.23 -8.69
N TRP A 40 -8.38 -3.46 -8.85
CA TRP A 40 -7.08 -3.74 -8.24
C TRP A 40 -7.17 -3.91 -6.72
N SER A 41 -7.93 -3.06 -6.01
CA SER A 41 -8.11 -3.17 -4.55
C SER A 41 -8.83 -4.46 -4.14
N ILE A 42 -9.81 -4.89 -4.94
CA ILE A 42 -10.55 -6.14 -4.70
C ILE A 42 -9.62 -7.34 -4.92
N ASP A 43 -8.81 -7.30 -5.96
CA ASP A 43 -7.85 -8.36 -6.28
C ASP A 43 -6.75 -8.44 -5.20
N LEU A 44 -6.25 -7.31 -4.71
CA LEU A 44 -5.30 -7.25 -3.60
C LEU A 44 -5.87 -7.91 -2.33
N PHE A 45 -7.06 -7.51 -1.89
CA PHE A 45 -7.65 -8.08 -0.67
C PHE A 45 -8.00 -9.55 -0.82
N SER A 46 -8.45 -9.96 -2.01
CA SER A 46 -8.70 -11.37 -2.31
C SER A 46 -7.40 -12.18 -2.24
N ALA A 47 -6.30 -11.64 -2.79
CA ALA A 47 -4.99 -12.28 -2.75
C ALA A 47 -4.45 -12.38 -1.32
N ILE A 48 -4.60 -11.34 -0.50
CA ILE A 48 -4.18 -11.35 0.92
C ILE A 48 -4.86 -12.51 1.67
N LEU A 49 -6.18 -12.67 1.50
CA LEU A 49 -6.95 -13.75 2.14
C LEU A 49 -6.59 -15.14 1.59
N ALA A 50 -6.31 -15.22 0.29
CA ALA A 50 -5.95 -16.47 -0.38
C ALA A 50 -4.51 -16.91 -0.11
N LEU A 51 -3.60 -15.99 0.23
CA LEU A 51 -2.16 -16.23 0.28
C LEU A 51 -1.80 -17.43 1.17
N ARG A 52 -2.39 -17.52 2.36
CA ARG A 52 -2.12 -18.63 3.30
C ARG A 52 -2.53 -20.00 2.73
N HIS A 53 -3.55 -20.04 1.89
CA HIS A 53 -4.02 -21.28 1.30
C HIS A 53 -3.09 -21.75 0.16
N TYR A 54 -2.62 -20.82 -0.67
CA TYR A 54 -1.81 -21.13 -1.84
C TYR A 54 -0.30 -21.13 -1.58
N TRP A 55 0.14 -20.49 -0.50
CA TRP A 55 1.54 -20.44 -0.09
C TRP A 55 1.67 -20.75 1.42
N PRO A 56 1.46 -22.01 1.81
CA PRO A 56 1.45 -22.40 3.22
C PRO A 56 2.80 -22.22 3.92
N ASP A 57 3.90 -22.23 3.15
CA ASP A 57 5.27 -22.08 3.66
C ASP A 57 5.73 -20.62 3.76
N ALA A 58 4.89 -19.65 3.42
CA ALA A 58 5.25 -18.23 3.54
C ALA A 58 5.40 -17.82 5.01
N ASP A 59 6.47 -17.08 5.33
CA ASP A 59 6.68 -16.52 6.66
C ASP A 59 5.73 -15.33 6.88
N LEU A 60 4.67 -15.56 7.65
CA LEU A 60 3.60 -14.59 7.90
C LEU A 60 3.46 -14.32 9.42
N PRO A 61 4.46 -13.69 10.06
CA PRO A 61 4.46 -13.44 11.50
C PRO A 61 3.29 -12.57 11.94
N PHE A 62 2.80 -11.70 11.06
CA PHE A 62 1.61 -10.87 11.24
C PHE A 62 0.59 -11.16 10.14
N THR A 63 0.15 -12.42 10.05
CA THR A 63 -0.91 -12.96 9.17
C THR A 63 -1.25 -12.10 7.95
N GLU A 64 -2.17 -11.15 8.08
CA GLU A 64 -2.70 -10.31 7.00
C GLU A 64 -1.78 -9.14 6.65
N GLN A 65 -1.11 -8.54 7.65
CA GLN A 65 -0.14 -7.47 7.46
C GLN A 65 1.09 -7.97 6.71
N SER A 66 1.65 -9.13 7.10
CA SER A 66 2.76 -9.76 6.41
C SER A 66 2.38 -10.20 4.99
N ALA A 67 1.15 -10.69 4.80
CA ALA A 67 0.65 -11.07 3.48
C ALA A 67 0.50 -9.84 2.56
N MET A 68 -0.04 -8.74 3.08
CA MET A 68 -0.16 -7.48 2.36
C MET A 68 1.21 -6.92 2.00
N GLU A 69 2.17 -6.91 2.93
CA GLU A 69 3.53 -6.44 2.66
C GLU A 69 4.19 -7.25 1.52
N LEU A 70 4.12 -8.57 1.60
CA LEU A 70 4.68 -9.45 0.58
C LEU A 70 4.05 -9.19 -0.80
N LEU A 71 2.73 -9.11 -0.87
CA LEU A 71 2.02 -8.86 -2.13
C LEU A 71 2.34 -7.48 -2.71
N LEU A 72 2.43 -6.44 -1.88
CA LEU A 72 2.76 -5.08 -2.34
C LEU A 72 4.20 -4.93 -2.84
N HIS A 73 5.06 -5.91 -2.55
CA HIS A 73 6.42 -5.97 -3.11
C HIS A 73 6.50 -6.78 -4.41
N GLU A 74 5.44 -7.50 -4.79
CA GLU A 74 5.40 -8.39 -5.95
C GLU A 74 4.48 -7.86 -7.07
N ALA A 75 4.79 -8.25 -8.30
CA ALA A 75 3.90 -7.99 -9.42
C ALA A 75 2.59 -8.80 -9.26
N PRO A 76 1.43 -8.23 -9.61
CA PRO A 76 1.22 -6.94 -10.26
C PRO A 76 0.97 -5.76 -9.29
N PHE A 77 1.07 -5.95 -7.98
CA PHE A 77 0.60 -4.94 -7.01
C PHE A 77 1.63 -3.84 -6.72
N ASN A 78 2.92 -4.12 -6.91
CA ASN A 78 4.00 -3.19 -6.64
C ASN A 78 3.98 -1.89 -7.48
N GLU A 79 3.30 -1.87 -8.63
CA GLU A 79 3.25 -0.71 -9.53
C GLU A 79 2.23 0.36 -9.13
N ASN A 80 1.26 0.01 -8.28
CA ASN A 80 0.13 0.89 -7.92
C ASN A 80 0.12 1.37 -6.47
N VAL A 81 1.23 1.13 -5.76
CA VAL A 81 1.42 1.55 -4.38
C VAL A 81 2.40 2.71 -4.30
N ILE A 82 2.02 3.73 -3.54
CA ILE A 82 2.92 4.82 -3.14
C ILE A 82 3.22 4.68 -1.66
N TRP A 83 4.51 4.62 -1.35
CA TRP A 83 5.03 4.59 0.01
C TRP A 83 5.31 6.01 0.47
N VAL A 84 4.74 6.38 1.61
CA VAL A 84 4.96 7.70 2.20
C VAL A 84 5.53 7.60 3.61
N PRO A 85 6.12 8.68 4.13
CA PRO A 85 6.56 8.70 5.51
C PRO A 85 5.42 8.47 6.50
N HIS A 86 5.66 7.63 7.51
CA HIS A 86 4.70 7.33 8.59
C HIS A 86 4.22 8.54 9.42
N TRP A 87 4.83 9.72 9.29
CA TRP A 87 4.37 10.93 9.98
C TRP A 87 3.32 11.71 9.19
N TRP A 88 3.04 11.32 7.94
CA TRP A 88 1.93 11.87 7.15
C TRP A 88 0.58 11.34 7.64
N PHE A 89 0.52 10.04 7.91
CA PHE A 89 -0.58 9.36 8.57
C PHE A 89 -0.02 8.11 9.25
N ASN A 90 -0.70 7.60 10.28
CA ASN A 90 -0.30 6.37 10.99
C ASN A 90 0.97 6.50 11.87
N ALA A 91 1.21 7.68 12.44
CA ALA A 91 2.28 7.86 13.43
C ALA A 91 1.85 7.38 14.82
N TYR A 92 2.68 6.57 15.48
CA TYR A 92 2.49 6.28 16.90
C TYR A 92 2.70 7.54 17.73
N GLY A 93 1.79 7.81 18.66
CA GLY A 93 1.95 8.87 19.67
C GLY A 93 3.27 8.69 20.42
N ARG A 94 4.02 9.77 20.62
CA ARG A 94 5.28 9.73 21.39
C ARG A 94 4.97 9.55 22.86
N GLY A 95 4.81 8.30 23.32
CA GLY A 95 5.08 7.84 24.69
C GLY A 95 4.51 8.64 25.87
N LYS A 96 3.48 9.47 25.67
CA LYS A 96 2.78 10.23 26.72
C LYS A 96 1.24 10.22 26.60
N ASP A 97 0.71 9.44 25.66
CA ASP A 97 -0.74 9.36 25.42
C ASP A 97 -1.33 8.03 25.93
N LYS A 98 -0.62 7.34 26.85
CA LYS A 98 -1.08 6.09 27.48
C LYS A 98 -1.82 6.30 28.80
N GLU A 99 -2.18 7.53 29.14
CA GLU A 99 -3.14 7.82 30.20
C GLU A 99 -4.17 8.80 29.65
N ASP A 100 -5.44 8.59 30.01
CA ASP A 100 -6.64 9.39 29.69
C ASP A 100 -7.53 8.94 28.52
N PHE A 101 -7.90 7.64 28.47
CA PHE A 101 -9.23 7.21 28.01
C PHE A 101 -9.78 6.07 28.87
#